data_AF-A0A535A945-F1
#
_entry.id   AF-A0A535A945-F1
#
_cell.length_a   1.000
_cell.length_b   1.000
_cell.length_c   1.000
_cell.angle_alpha   90.00
_cell.angle_beta   90.00
_cell.angle_gamma   90.00
#
_symmetry.space_group_name_H-M   'P 1'
#
loop_
_entity.id
_entity.type
_entity.pdbx_description
1 polymer ?
#
loop_
_entity_poly.entity_id
_entity_poly.type
_entity_poly.pdbx_seq_one_letter_code
_entity_poly.pdbx_strand_id
1 'polypeptide(L)'
;MDAQPYHVGRLAEFETTDAEPWHLVLRERASGERALLCAVLADAVRCLTRTIGGQPKDQARLAIQARRWVMKRGEDWPYSFENVCAALGLHARLVRRRLLSLAREFECGR
;
A
#
# COMPACT_ATOMS: atom_id res chain seq x y z
N MET A 1 -43.09 2.54 -61.57
CA MET A 1 -41.81 2.88 -60.90
C MET A 1 -42.16 3.88 -59.82
N ASP A 2 -42.26 3.38 -58.60
CA ASP A 2 -43.23 3.89 -57.63
C ASP A 2 -42.53 4.45 -56.38
N ALA A 3 -43.19 5.42 -55.75
CA ALA A 3 -43.12 5.76 -54.33
C ALA A 3 -41.73 5.99 -53.67
N GLN A 4 -41.40 7.27 -53.45
CA GLN A 4 -41.01 7.74 -52.10
C GLN A 4 -42.19 7.49 -51.13
N PRO A 5 -42.02 7.34 -49.79
CA PRO A 5 -41.11 8.09 -48.91
C PRO A 5 -40.33 7.13 -47.96
N TYR A 6 -39.81 7.43 -46.76
CA TYR A 6 -39.95 8.57 -45.82
C TYR A 6 -38.68 8.82 -44.98
N HIS A 7 -38.78 9.72 -43.99
CA HIS A 7 -37.67 10.29 -43.21
C HIS A 7 -37.38 9.58 -41.87
N VAL A 8 -36.21 9.95 -41.34
CA VAL A 8 -35.95 10.33 -39.92
C VAL A 8 -35.52 9.24 -38.93
N GLY A 9 -34.53 9.60 -38.10
CA GLY A 9 -34.63 9.29 -36.66
C GLY A 9 -33.66 8.27 -36.03
N ARG A 10 -32.34 8.45 -36.20
CA ARG A 10 -31.36 8.24 -35.11
C ARG A 10 -30.09 9.02 -35.46
N LEU A 11 -29.90 10.20 -34.86
CA LEU A 11 -29.10 10.38 -33.64
C LEU A 11 -27.79 9.61 -33.72
N ALA A 12 -26.67 10.33 -33.73
CA ALA A 12 -25.37 9.76 -33.38
C ALA A 12 -25.49 9.23 -31.94
N GLU A 13 -25.60 7.91 -31.79
CA GLU A 13 -25.81 7.28 -30.49
C GLU A 13 -24.51 7.38 -29.68
N PHE A 14 -24.53 8.21 -28.64
CA PHE A 14 -23.56 8.30 -27.54
C PHE A 14 -22.11 8.60 -27.97
N GLU A 15 -21.66 9.85 -27.90
CA GLU A 15 -21.17 10.45 -26.65
C GLU A 15 -20.47 9.46 -25.70
N THR A 16 -19.15 9.65 -25.54
CA THR A 16 -18.38 9.52 -24.29
C THR A 16 -18.92 8.54 -23.25
N THR A 17 -18.32 7.34 -23.17
CA THR A 17 -17.50 6.89 -22.03
C THR A 17 -17.11 5.42 -22.26
N ASP A 18 -16.00 5.20 -22.96
CA ASP A 18 -15.21 3.98 -22.72
C ASP A 18 -13.84 4.37 -22.16
N ALA A 19 -13.90 4.92 -20.95
CA ALA A 19 -12.80 4.85 -20.01
C ALA A 19 -12.65 3.39 -19.57
N GLU A 20 -12.13 2.58 -20.49
CA GLU A 20 -11.95 1.14 -20.40
C GLU A 20 -11.57 0.69 -18.97
N PRO A 21 -12.39 -0.16 -18.30
CA PRO A 21 -12.35 -0.32 -16.83
C PRO A 21 -11.16 -1.16 -16.31
N TRP A 22 -10.11 -1.35 -17.10
CA TRP A 22 -8.92 -2.12 -16.71
C TRP A 22 -8.22 -1.55 -15.47
N HIS A 23 -8.30 -0.24 -15.21
CA HIS A 23 -7.76 0.36 -13.99
C HIS A 23 -8.35 -0.24 -12.70
N LEU A 24 -9.60 -0.72 -12.71
CA LEU A 24 -10.25 -1.32 -11.54
C LEU A 24 -9.79 -2.77 -11.35
N VAL A 25 -9.72 -3.56 -12.43
CA VAL A 25 -9.23 -4.94 -12.41
C VAL A 25 -7.73 -5.01 -12.04
N LEU A 26 -6.92 -4.06 -12.50
CA LEU A 26 -5.51 -3.93 -12.10
C LEU A 26 -5.35 -3.55 -10.61
N ARG A 27 -6.27 -2.76 -10.05
CA ARG A 27 -6.27 -2.41 -8.61
C ARG A 27 -6.69 -3.57 -7.71
N GLU A 28 -7.51 -4.49 -8.21
CA GLU A 28 -7.99 -5.66 -7.46
C GLU A 28 -7.02 -6.85 -7.49
N ARG A 29 -6.09 -6.89 -8.47
CA ARG A 29 -5.13 -7.99 -8.66
C ARG A 29 -3.65 -7.62 -8.62
N ALA A 30 -3.29 -6.49 -8.00
CA ALA A 30 -1.91 -6.19 -7.59
C ALA A 30 -1.45 -7.05 -6.38
N SER A 31 -1.61 -8.38 -6.51
CA SER A 31 -1.55 -9.50 -5.53
C SER A 31 -1.95 -9.20 -4.07
N GLY A 32 -2.86 -10.02 -3.52
CA GLY A 32 -3.21 -9.96 -2.09
C GLY A 32 -1.99 -10.07 -1.16
N GLU A 33 -0.95 -10.77 -1.62
CA GLU A 33 0.38 -10.80 -1.00
C GLU A 33 1.06 -9.42 -0.97
N ARG A 34 1.18 -8.69 -2.09
CA ARG A 34 1.74 -7.32 -2.10
C ARG A 34 0.92 -6.38 -1.23
N ALA A 35 -0.40 -6.49 -1.23
CA ALA A 35 -1.27 -5.73 -0.33
C ALA A 35 -0.98 -6.04 1.15
N LEU A 36 -0.80 -7.32 1.50
CA LEU A 36 -0.41 -7.76 2.83
C LEU A 36 1.00 -7.25 3.23
N LEU A 37 1.97 -7.31 2.33
CA LEU A 37 3.34 -6.81 2.57
C LEU A 37 3.37 -5.29 2.76
N CYS A 38 2.57 -4.54 1.98
CA CYS A 38 2.31 -3.12 2.22
C CYS A 38 1.69 -2.87 3.60
N ALA A 39 0.70 -3.68 4.01
CA ALA A 39 0.05 -3.55 5.31
C ALA A 39 1.02 -3.83 6.46
N VAL A 40 1.87 -4.85 6.36
CA VAL A 40 2.93 -5.17 7.34
C VAL A 40 3.92 -4.01 7.49
N LEU A 41 4.38 -3.42 6.37
CA LEU A 41 5.29 -2.27 6.42
C LEU A 41 4.61 -1.02 7.02
N ALA A 42 3.34 -0.77 6.65
CA ALA A 42 2.56 0.36 7.17
C ALA A 42 2.27 0.22 8.67
N ASP A 43 1.98 -1.00 9.15
CA ASP A 43 1.79 -1.28 10.58
C ASP A 43 3.08 -1.06 11.39
N ALA A 44 4.22 -1.53 10.87
CA ALA A 44 5.53 -1.27 11.46
C ALA A 44 5.84 0.23 11.56
N VAL A 45 5.49 1.03 10.54
CA VAL A 45 5.58 2.51 10.61
C VAL A 45 4.71 3.04 11.76
N ARG A 46 3.42 2.68 11.80
CA ARG A 46 2.47 3.16 12.81
C ARG A 46 2.88 2.80 14.24
N CYS A 47 3.47 1.61 14.43
CA CYS A 47 4.05 1.17 15.70
C CYS A 47 5.21 2.09 16.13
N LEU A 48 6.11 2.43 15.21
CA LEU A 48 7.27 3.29 15.50
C LEU A 48 6.89 4.76 15.74
N THR A 49 5.91 5.28 15.00
CA THR A 49 5.39 6.65 15.17
C THR A 49 4.40 6.80 16.34
N ARG A 50 4.05 5.69 17.01
CA ARG A 50 3.01 5.64 18.07
C ARG A 50 1.68 6.26 17.65
N THR A 51 1.30 6.11 16.38
CA THR A 51 0.01 6.58 15.83
C THR A 51 -1.11 5.55 15.97
N ILE A 52 -0.88 4.47 16.73
CA ILE A 52 -1.85 3.42 17.04
C ILE A 52 -2.53 3.78 18.37
N GLY A 53 -3.87 3.74 18.40
CA GLY A 53 -4.64 3.92 19.63
C GLY A 53 -4.42 2.77 20.62
N GLY A 54 -4.54 3.06 21.92
CA GLY A 54 -4.34 2.09 22.99
C GLY A 54 -3.53 2.65 24.16
N GLN A 55 -3.27 1.83 25.17
CA GLN A 55 -2.55 2.27 26.36
C GLN A 55 -1.06 2.56 26.06
N PRO A 56 -0.43 3.55 26.70
CA PRO A 56 0.97 3.92 26.44
C PRO A 56 1.96 2.76 26.57
N LYS A 57 1.73 1.85 27.52
CA LYS A 57 2.52 0.61 27.74
C LYS A 57 2.50 -0.32 26.52
N ASP A 58 1.36 -0.43 25.84
CA ASP A 58 1.16 -1.35 24.73
C ASP A 58 1.75 -0.74 23.45
N GLN A 59 1.59 0.59 23.25
CA GLN A 59 2.28 1.33 22.20
C GLN A 59 3.80 1.22 22.31
N ALA A 60 4.37 1.36 23.51
CA ALA A 60 5.81 1.20 23.74
C ALA A 60 6.29 -0.23 23.42
N ARG A 61 5.54 -1.25 23.82
CA ARG A 61 5.82 -2.65 23.47
C ARG A 61 5.80 -2.89 21.96
N LEU A 62 4.78 -2.39 21.27
CA LEU A 62 4.64 -2.49 19.81
C LEU A 62 5.79 -1.78 19.09
N ALA A 63 6.18 -0.58 19.52
CA ALA A 63 7.34 0.13 18.98
C ALA A 63 8.64 -0.68 19.12
N ILE A 64 8.87 -1.31 20.29
CA ILE A 64 10.03 -2.20 20.51
C ILE A 64 9.97 -3.43 19.59
N GLN A 65 8.80 -4.04 19.38
CA GLN A 65 8.63 -5.19 18.48
C GLN A 65 8.87 -4.81 17.02
N ALA A 66 8.28 -3.71 16.53
CA ALA A 66 8.51 -3.19 15.19
C ALA A 66 9.99 -2.83 14.97
N ARG A 67 10.64 -2.19 15.94
CA ARG A 67 12.07 -1.87 15.87
C ARG A 67 12.93 -3.14 15.82
N ARG A 68 12.61 -4.17 16.60
CA ARG A 68 13.30 -5.48 16.53
C ARG A 68 13.14 -6.14 15.17
N TRP A 69 11.94 -6.12 14.59
CA TRP A 69 11.68 -6.64 13.24
C TRP A 69 12.49 -5.88 12.17
N VAL A 70 12.47 -4.55 12.19
CA VAL A 70 13.28 -3.71 11.28
C VAL A 70 14.79 -3.98 11.43
N MET A 71 15.28 -4.19 12.67
CA MET A 71 16.70 -4.46 12.93
C MET A 71 17.13 -5.91 12.67
N LYS A 72 16.20 -6.88 12.65
CA LYS A 72 16.52 -8.27 12.32
C LYS A 72 17.06 -8.33 10.89
N ARG A 73 18.17 -9.04 10.71
CA ARG A 73 18.80 -9.37 9.43
C ARG A 73 18.51 -10.82 9.09
N GLY A 74 18.55 -11.15 7.81
CA GLY A 74 18.33 -12.52 7.33
C GLY A 74 16.95 -12.68 6.72
N GLU A 75 16.92 -13.45 5.64
CA GLU A 75 15.75 -13.69 4.80
C GLU A 75 14.94 -14.92 5.29
N ASP A 76 15.24 -15.43 6.49
CA ASP A 76 14.75 -16.69 7.10
C ASP A 76 13.22 -16.86 7.20
N TRP A 77 12.44 -15.86 6.79
CA TRP A 77 10.98 -15.90 6.80
C TRP A 77 10.41 -15.01 5.67
N PRO A 78 9.34 -15.40 4.96
CA PRO A 78 8.73 -14.59 3.89
C PRO A 78 8.36 -13.16 4.32
N TYR A 79 7.99 -12.96 5.59
CA TYR A 79 7.68 -11.63 6.16
C TYR A 79 8.88 -10.99 6.89
N SER A 80 10.11 -11.38 6.56
CA SER A 80 11.31 -10.65 7.01
C SER A 80 11.29 -9.23 6.44
N PHE A 81 11.88 -8.28 7.17
CA PHE A 81 11.96 -6.89 6.70
C PHE A 81 12.67 -6.75 5.34
N GLU A 82 13.66 -7.61 5.08
CA GLU A 82 14.43 -7.64 3.84
C GLU A 82 13.59 -8.19 2.67
N ASN A 83 12.82 -9.26 2.89
CA ASN A 83 11.88 -9.82 1.89
C ASN A 83 10.69 -8.88 1.61
N VAL A 84 10.09 -8.27 2.65
CA VAL A 84 9.03 -7.26 2.49
C VAL A 84 9.53 -6.08 1.65
N CYS A 85 10.74 -5.58 1.91
CA CYS A 85 11.30 -4.51 1.10
C CYS A 85 11.55 -4.96 -0.34
N ALA A 86 12.14 -6.14 -0.57
CA ALA A 86 12.43 -6.66 -1.90
C ALA A 86 11.14 -6.84 -2.75
N ALA A 87 10.12 -7.48 -2.19
CA ALA A 87 8.83 -7.71 -2.86
C ALA A 87 8.05 -6.41 -3.15
N LEU A 88 8.31 -5.34 -2.41
CA LEU A 88 7.77 -4.00 -2.64
C LEU A 88 8.65 -3.12 -3.57
N GLY A 89 9.82 -3.61 -4.00
CA GLY A 89 10.76 -2.84 -4.83
C GLY A 89 11.55 -1.78 -4.07
N LEU A 90 11.67 -1.91 -2.73
CA LEU A 90 12.30 -0.95 -1.84
C LEU A 90 13.70 -1.38 -1.42
N HIS A 91 14.64 -0.44 -1.35
CA HIS A 91 15.97 -0.70 -0.80
C HIS A 91 15.91 -0.81 0.74
N ALA A 92 15.88 -2.05 1.26
CA ALA A 92 15.82 -2.36 2.69
C ALA A 92 16.80 -1.53 3.55
N ARG A 93 18.05 -1.33 3.08
CA ARG A 93 19.06 -0.53 3.78
C ARG A 93 18.66 0.94 3.97
N LEU A 94 18.00 1.54 2.99
CA LEU A 94 17.53 2.94 3.04
C LEU A 94 16.28 3.06 3.92
N VAL A 95 15.31 2.15 3.73
CA VAL A 95 14.09 2.09 4.54
C VAL A 95 14.44 1.89 6.02
N ARG A 96 15.35 0.95 6.34
CA ARG A 96 15.84 0.71 7.71
C ARG A 96 16.43 1.97 8.35
N ARG A 97 17.25 2.74 7.61
CA ARG A 97 17.81 4.00 8.10
C ARG A 97 16.72 5.04 8.37
N ARG A 98 15.72 5.18 7.49
CA ARG A 98 14.62 6.12 7.66
C ARG A 98 13.71 5.74 8.84
N LEU A 99 13.29 4.48 8.95
CA LEU A 99 12.46 4.00 10.06
C LEU A 99 13.15 4.16 11.43
N LEU A 100 14.47 3.94 11.51
CA LEU A 100 15.23 4.12 12.75
C LEU A 100 15.51 5.60 13.09
N SER A 101 15.52 6.51 12.11
CA SER A 101 15.53 7.96 12.35
C SER A 101 14.17 8.38 12.91
N LEU A 102 13.09 8.01 12.21
CA LEU A 102 11.71 8.31 12.57
C LEU A 102 11.40 7.86 14.01
N ALA A 103 11.78 6.63 14.37
CA ALA A 103 11.60 6.11 15.73
C ALA A 103 12.25 7.00 16.81
N ARG A 104 13.45 7.54 16.54
CA ARG A 104 14.15 8.45 17.47
C ARG A 104 13.47 9.82 17.55
N GLU A 105 12.98 10.33 16.43
CA GLU A 105 12.24 11.60 16.36
C GLU A 105 10.98 11.53 17.25
N PHE A 106 10.22 10.43 17.18
CA PHE A 106 9.04 10.19 18.03
C PHE A 106 9.35 9.73 19.47
N GLU A 107 10.59 9.28 19.74
CA GLU A 107 11.09 9.01 21.10
C GLU A 107 11.57 10.29 21.81
N CYS A 108 12.07 11.28 21.08
CA CYS A 108 12.66 12.51 21.65
C CYS A 108 11.72 13.73 21.64
N GLY A 109 10.70 13.76 20.77
CA GLY A 109 9.81 14.91 20.57
C GLY A 109 8.60 15.00 21.50
N ARG A 110 8.67 14.49 22.75
CA ARG A 110 7.59 14.58 23.75
C ARG A 110 8.12 14.62 25.18
#